data_AF-A0A1V6QNG7-F1
#
_entry.id   AF-A0A1V6QNG7-F1
#
_cell.length_a   1.000
_cell.length_b   1.000
_cell.length_c   1.000
_cell.angle_alpha   90.00
_cell.angle_beta   90.00
_cell.angle_gamma   90.00
#
_symmetry.space_group_name_H-M   'P 1'
#
loop_
_entity.id
_entity.type
_entity.pdbx_description
1 polymer ?
#
loop_
_entity_poly.entity_id
_entity_poly.type
_entity_poly.pdbx_seq_one_letter_code
_entity_poly.pdbx_strand_id
1 'polypeptide(L)'
;MAGERIKRQILQSQLKGDIDSDPGPGIAGYYEGPYYSYYRFPRTFSLEDSDETDILEAYKLLNETVALEGPFDGILGFSHGGTLAAGFMIHRAKMYPKEQPLFRCAIFINSLPPFRKDPGPGSRPVVDDGLQGFISVPCLHIAGAKDPLFEYSLALHRICNARTSTFAVHGKGHDVPGDRKNVAIMATGVRKLCSQTLI
;
A
#
# COMPACT_ATOMS: atom_id res chain seq x y z
N MET A 1 22.64 1.13 -40.26
CA MET A 1 22.16 0.15 -39.25
C MET A 1 21.32 0.91 -38.24
N ALA A 2 20.01 0.74 -38.27
CA ALA A 2 19.10 1.39 -37.32
C ALA A 2 18.98 0.51 -36.07
N GLY A 3 19.38 1.04 -34.93
CA GLY A 3 19.22 0.38 -33.63
C GLY A 3 17.74 0.32 -33.27
N GLU A 4 17.19 -0.89 -33.23
CA GLU A 4 15.83 -1.17 -32.81
C GLU A 4 15.71 -0.88 -31.31
N ARG A 5 15.01 0.21 -30.96
CA ARG A 5 14.65 0.50 -29.57
C ARG A 5 13.68 -0.59 -29.13
N ILE A 6 14.16 -1.54 -28.31
CA ILE A 6 13.32 -2.49 -27.59
C ILE A 6 12.32 -1.65 -26.76
N LYS A 7 11.06 -1.59 -27.20
CA LYS A 7 9.96 -1.05 -26.39
C LYS A 7 9.78 -2.01 -25.23
N ARG A 8 10.32 -1.69 -24.05
CA ARG A 8 9.99 -2.42 -22.82
C ARG A 8 8.49 -2.25 -22.58
N GLN A 9 7.74 -3.34 -22.63
CA GLN A 9 6.33 -3.36 -22.28
C GLN A 9 6.23 -3.15 -20.76
N ILE A 10 5.44 -2.15 -20.35
CA ILE A 10 5.14 -1.94 -18.93
C ILE A 10 4.05 -2.97 -18.57
N LEU A 11 4.39 -3.93 -17.72
CA LEU A 11 3.42 -4.83 -17.12
C LEU A 11 2.76 -4.09 -15.94
N GLN A 12 1.44 -4.00 -15.96
CA GLN A 12 0.65 -3.41 -14.88
C GLN A 12 -0.59 -4.27 -14.63
N SER A 13 -0.90 -4.50 -13.36
CA SER A 13 -2.13 -5.16 -12.93
C SER A 13 -2.83 -4.27 -11.89
N GLN A 14 -4.16 -4.23 -11.96
CA GLN A 14 -4.99 -3.49 -11.00
C GLN A 14 -5.90 -4.48 -10.29
N LEU A 15 -5.62 -4.73 -9.02
CA LEU A 15 -6.46 -5.56 -8.18
C LEU A 15 -7.67 -4.76 -7.70
N LYS A 16 -8.80 -5.45 -7.57
CA LYS A 16 -10.02 -4.93 -6.97
C LYS A 16 -10.43 -5.88 -5.85
N GLY A 17 -10.92 -5.32 -4.74
CA GLY A 17 -11.59 -6.11 -3.72
C GLY A 17 -12.95 -6.60 -4.23
N ASP A 18 -13.42 -7.69 -3.64
CA ASP A 18 -14.68 -8.36 -3.98
C ASP A 18 -15.60 -8.56 -2.77
N ILE A 19 -15.18 -8.11 -1.58
CA ILE A 19 -15.99 -8.15 -0.37
C ILE A 19 -16.89 -6.92 -0.31
N ASP A 20 -18.21 -7.13 -0.20
CA ASP A 20 -19.18 -6.05 -0.01
C ASP A 20 -18.84 -5.22 1.22
N SER A 21 -18.93 -3.90 1.08
CA SER A 21 -18.55 -2.96 2.13
C SER A 21 -19.41 -1.70 2.09
N ASP A 22 -19.40 -0.97 3.20
CA ASP A 22 -19.87 0.41 3.24
C ASP A 22 -18.89 1.34 2.49
N PRO A 23 -19.35 2.50 1.98
CA PRO A 23 -18.45 3.49 1.39
C PRO A 23 -17.36 3.91 2.39
N GLY A 24 -16.13 4.01 1.89
CA GLY A 24 -15.03 4.59 2.66
C GLY A 24 -15.34 6.04 3.11
N PRO A 25 -14.64 6.54 4.14
CA PRO A 25 -14.82 7.91 4.62
C PRO A 25 -14.68 8.94 3.48
N GLY A 26 -15.69 9.79 3.30
CA GLY A 26 -15.70 10.81 2.25
C GLY A 26 -16.15 10.33 0.86
N ILE A 27 -16.52 9.05 0.70
CA ILE A 27 -17.04 8.49 -0.56
C ILE A 27 -18.57 8.55 -0.63
N ALA A 28 -19.25 8.35 0.52
CA ALA A 28 -20.70 8.34 0.60
C ALA A 28 -21.30 9.63 0.02
N GLY A 29 -22.22 9.49 -0.95
CA GLY A 29 -22.92 10.62 -1.58
C GLY A 29 -22.20 11.25 -2.78
N TYR A 30 -20.96 10.84 -3.09
CA TYR A 30 -20.24 11.27 -4.31
C TYR A 30 -20.24 10.20 -5.40
N TYR A 31 -20.22 8.93 -5.00
CA TYR A 31 -20.27 7.79 -5.91
C TYR A 31 -21.47 6.93 -5.54
N GLU A 32 -22.10 6.30 -6.53
CA GLU A 32 -23.11 5.28 -6.27
C GLU A 32 -22.43 3.94 -6.03
N GLY A 33 -22.98 3.14 -5.11
CA GLY A 33 -22.51 1.78 -4.87
C GLY A 33 -22.81 0.84 -6.05
N PRO A 34 -22.43 -0.44 -5.96
CA PRO A 34 -21.87 -1.12 -4.77
C PRO A 34 -20.43 -0.71 -4.46
N TYR A 35 -20.01 -0.88 -3.20
CA TYR A 35 -18.64 -0.63 -2.74
C TYR A 35 -17.98 -1.92 -2.28
N TYR A 36 -16.68 -2.02 -2.54
CA TYR A 36 -15.92 -3.23 -2.25
C TYR A 36 -14.64 -2.95 -1.47
N SER A 37 -14.26 -3.89 -0.63
CA SER A 37 -13.00 -3.91 0.11
C SER A 37 -12.23 -5.21 -0.19
N TYR A 38 -10.90 -5.18 -0.01
CA TYR A 38 -10.05 -6.37 -0.22
C TYR A 38 -10.22 -7.42 0.89
N TYR A 39 -10.48 -6.96 2.11
CA TYR A 39 -10.83 -7.75 3.29
C TYR A 39 -11.74 -6.88 4.18
N ARG A 40 -12.33 -7.42 5.25
CA ARG A 40 -13.10 -6.62 6.22
C ARG A 40 -12.19 -5.56 6.84
N PHE A 41 -12.45 -4.30 6.52
CA PHE A 41 -11.55 -3.19 6.84
C PHE A 41 -12.28 -2.04 7.56
N PRO A 42 -11.74 -1.51 8.67
CA PRO A 42 -10.56 -2.01 9.38
C PRO A 42 -10.85 -3.33 10.12
N ARG A 43 -9.81 -4.12 10.39
CA ARG A 43 -9.94 -5.26 11.31
C ARG A 43 -10.19 -4.74 12.73
N THR A 44 -11.04 -5.42 13.50
CA THR A 44 -11.30 -5.06 14.91
C THR A 44 -10.57 -5.99 15.89
N PHE A 45 -10.67 -5.71 17.19
CA PHE A 45 -10.18 -6.60 18.25
C PHE A 45 -11.21 -7.67 18.66
N SER A 46 -12.38 -7.72 17.99
CA SER A 46 -13.43 -8.68 18.32
C SER A 46 -13.00 -10.11 18.01
N LEU A 47 -13.58 -11.08 18.73
CA LEU A 47 -13.35 -12.50 18.45
C LEU A 47 -13.85 -12.89 17.05
N GLU A 48 -14.87 -12.21 16.53
CA GLU A 48 -15.41 -12.41 15.18
C GLU A 48 -14.44 -11.95 14.07
N ASP A 49 -13.56 -10.98 14.37
CA ASP A 49 -12.48 -10.52 13.49
C ASP A 49 -11.12 -11.15 13.80
N SER A 50 -11.07 -12.12 14.72
CA SER A 50 -9.88 -12.97 14.89
C SER A 50 -9.66 -13.90 13.69
N ASP A 51 -10.71 -14.14 12.90
CA ASP A 51 -10.64 -14.86 11.63
C ASP A 51 -9.88 -14.03 10.58
N GLU A 52 -8.73 -14.55 10.15
CA GLU A 52 -7.87 -13.93 9.13
C GLU A 52 -8.18 -14.40 7.71
N THR A 53 -9.26 -15.17 7.50
CA THR A 53 -9.55 -15.79 6.20
C THR A 53 -9.61 -14.77 5.06
N ASP A 54 -10.31 -13.64 5.24
CA ASP A 54 -10.46 -12.64 4.18
C ASP A 54 -9.14 -11.95 3.77
N ILE A 55 -8.32 -11.56 4.73
CA ILE A 55 -7.01 -10.95 4.46
C ILE A 55 -6.02 -11.97 3.87
N LEU A 56 -6.11 -13.24 4.29
CA LEU A 56 -5.31 -14.31 3.70
C LEU A 56 -5.73 -14.63 2.26
N GLU A 57 -7.03 -14.58 1.94
CA GLU A 57 -7.52 -14.68 0.56
C GLU A 57 -7.05 -13.48 -0.29
N ALA A 58 -7.05 -12.26 0.26
CA ALA A 58 -6.48 -11.10 -0.43
C ALA A 58 -4.97 -11.25 -0.71
N TYR A 59 -4.20 -11.84 0.23
CA TYR A 59 -2.79 -12.18 0.01
C TYR A 59 -2.61 -13.30 -1.00
N LYS A 60 -3.50 -14.30 -1.02
CA LYS A 60 -3.50 -15.36 -2.01
C LYS A 60 -3.73 -14.79 -3.41
N LEU A 61 -4.71 -13.89 -3.57
CA LEU A 61 -4.96 -13.19 -4.83
C LEU A 61 -3.72 -12.42 -5.30
N LEU A 62 -3.06 -11.66 -4.41
CA LEU A 62 -1.80 -10.97 -4.74
C LEU A 62 -0.71 -11.95 -5.21
N ASN A 63 -0.55 -13.08 -4.55
CA ASN A 63 0.40 -14.12 -4.97
C ASN A 63 0.07 -14.70 -6.35
N GLU A 64 -1.21 -15.01 -6.59
CA GLU A 64 -1.68 -15.56 -7.86
C GLU A 64 -1.47 -14.56 -9.00
N THR A 65 -1.80 -13.28 -8.80
CA THR A 65 -1.54 -12.23 -9.79
C THR A 65 -0.04 -12.09 -10.08
N VAL A 66 0.83 -12.10 -9.06
CA VAL A 66 2.29 -12.04 -9.27
C VAL A 66 2.78 -13.25 -10.05
N ALA A 67 2.25 -14.45 -9.79
CA ALA A 67 2.63 -15.67 -10.49
C ALA A 67 2.15 -15.71 -11.96
N LEU A 68 0.96 -15.15 -12.24
CA LEU A 68 0.34 -15.19 -13.57
C LEU A 68 0.82 -14.05 -14.48
N GLU A 69 0.99 -12.85 -13.94
CA GLU A 69 1.19 -11.62 -14.72
C GLU A 69 2.56 -10.96 -14.48
N GLY A 70 3.33 -11.46 -13.50
CA GLY A 70 4.65 -10.96 -13.18
C GLY A 70 5.76 -11.39 -14.16
N PRO A 71 7.02 -11.07 -13.85
CA PRO A 71 7.48 -10.40 -12.63
C PRO A 71 7.14 -8.91 -12.61
N PHE A 72 6.79 -8.39 -11.42
CA PHE A 72 6.58 -6.95 -11.19
C PHE A 72 7.78 -6.37 -10.42
N ASP A 73 8.29 -5.21 -10.86
CA ASP A 73 9.37 -4.53 -10.16
C ASP A 73 8.93 -3.91 -8.82
N GLY A 74 7.64 -3.57 -8.68
CA GLY A 74 7.15 -2.88 -7.51
C GLY A 74 5.67 -3.08 -7.26
N ILE A 75 5.25 -2.77 -6.03
CA ILE A 75 3.85 -2.72 -5.61
C ILE A 75 3.48 -1.30 -5.20
N LEU A 76 2.28 -0.84 -5.57
CA LEU A 76 1.76 0.48 -5.20
C LEU A 76 0.37 0.32 -4.61
N GLY A 77 0.09 1.02 -3.51
CA GLY A 77 -1.24 1.07 -2.93
C GLY A 77 -1.59 2.41 -2.29
N PHE A 78 -2.87 2.77 -2.39
CA PHE A 78 -3.46 3.95 -1.74
C PHE A 78 -4.32 3.52 -0.56
N SER A 79 -4.19 4.20 0.57
CA SER A 79 -4.99 3.99 1.78
C SER A 79 -5.04 2.50 2.14
N HIS A 80 -6.22 1.90 2.20
CA HIS A 80 -6.46 0.47 2.41
C HIS A 80 -5.60 -0.43 1.51
N GLY A 81 -5.50 -0.13 0.20
CA GLY A 81 -4.68 -0.94 -0.71
C GLY A 81 -3.18 -0.90 -0.40
N GLY A 82 -2.67 0.22 0.12
CA GLY A 82 -1.27 0.29 0.56
C GLY A 82 -1.05 -0.36 1.92
N THR A 83 -2.05 -0.33 2.81
CA THR A 83 -2.04 -1.12 4.05
C THR A 83 -2.03 -2.63 3.75
N LEU A 84 -2.84 -3.08 2.80
CA LEU A 84 -2.83 -4.46 2.29
C LEU A 84 -1.46 -4.81 1.70
N ALA A 85 -0.90 -3.95 0.83
CA ALA A 85 0.41 -4.19 0.23
C ALA A 85 1.52 -4.32 1.27
N ALA A 86 1.53 -3.45 2.29
CA ALA A 86 2.49 -3.52 3.39
C ALA A 86 2.32 -4.82 4.19
N GLY A 87 1.08 -5.16 4.56
CA GLY A 87 0.76 -6.41 5.26
C GLY A 87 1.17 -7.65 4.46
N PHE A 88 0.91 -7.67 3.15
CA PHE A 88 1.29 -8.75 2.25
C PHE A 88 2.80 -8.97 2.22
N MET A 89 3.58 -7.88 2.05
CA MET A 89 5.03 -7.95 2.04
C MET A 89 5.57 -8.47 3.39
N ILE A 90 5.00 -8.01 4.51
CA ILE A 90 5.39 -8.45 5.85
C ILE A 90 5.05 -9.93 6.06
N HIS A 91 3.84 -10.35 5.69
CA HIS A 91 3.37 -11.73 5.79
C HIS A 91 4.27 -12.67 4.99
N ARG A 92 4.59 -12.31 3.74
CA ARG A 92 5.52 -13.05 2.88
C ARG A 92 6.91 -13.19 3.51
N ALA A 93 7.48 -12.10 4.00
CA ALA A 93 8.80 -12.12 4.63
C ALA A 93 8.82 -12.97 5.92
N LYS A 94 7.72 -13.01 6.68
CA LYS A 94 7.56 -13.89 7.85
C LYS A 94 7.46 -15.36 7.47
N MET A 95 6.65 -15.70 6.47
CA MET A 95 6.40 -17.08 6.04
C MET A 95 7.58 -17.70 5.29
N TYR A 96 8.31 -16.89 4.51
CA TYR A 96 9.38 -17.34 3.63
C TYR A 96 10.68 -16.56 3.87
N PRO A 97 11.28 -16.62 5.07
CA PRO A 97 12.41 -15.76 5.46
C PRO A 97 13.71 -16.00 4.66
N LYS A 98 13.78 -17.09 3.89
CA LYS A 98 14.92 -17.42 3.02
C LYS A 98 14.72 -17.01 1.56
N GLU A 99 13.51 -16.63 1.19
CA GLU A 99 13.21 -16.16 -0.17
C GLU A 99 13.61 -14.69 -0.35
N GLN A 100 13.97 -14.34 -1.59
CA GLN A 100 14.17 -12.94 -1.93
C GLN A 100 12.81 -12.21 -1.95
N PRO A 101 12.77 -10.90 -1.66
CA PRO A 101 11.55 -10.11 -1.80
C PRO A 101 10.95 -10.22 -3.21
N LEU A 102 9.62 -10.39 -3.28
CA LEU A 102 8.89 -10.44 -4.56
C LEU A 102 9.06 -9.19 -5.41
N PHE A 103 9.13 -8.04 -4.75
CA PHE A 103 9.21 -6.73 -5.39
C PHE A 103 10.56 -6.10 -5.10
N ARG A 104 11.04 -5.25 -6.01
CA ARG A 104 12.26 -4.45 -5.83
C ARG A 104 11.98 -3.13 -5.12
N CYS A 105 10.74 -2.67 -5.09
CA CYS A 105 10.33 -1.47 -4.36
C CYS A 105 8.83 -1.44 -4.03
N ALA A 106 8.44 -0.48 -3.19
CA ALA A 106 7.03 -0.22 -2.88
C ALA A 106 6.69 1.28 -2.85
N ILE A 107 5.45 1.63 -3.19
CA ILE A 107 4.91 2.98 -3.08
C ILE A 107 3.63 2.94 -2.24
N PHE A 108 3.61 3.70 -1.14
CA PHE A 108 2.47 3.78 -0.22
C PHE A 108 1.91 5.20 -0.23
N ILE A 109 0.63 5.36 -0.55
CA ILE A 109 -0.02 6.68 -0.64
C ILE A 109 -1.08 6.78 0.45
N ASN A 110 -0.93 7.67 1.43
CA ASN A 110 -1.86 7.85 2.55
C ASN A 110 -2.21 6.53 3.28
N SER A 111 -1.25 5.61 3.36
CA SER A 111 -1.45 4.26 3.92
C SER A 111 -0.92 4.14 5.34
N LEU A 112 -1.35 3.07 6.00
CA LEU A 112 -1.00 2.73 7.38
C LEU A 112 -0.25 1.38 7.39
N PRO A 113 0.55 1.08 8.43
CA PRO A 113 0.92 -0.32 8.70
C PRO A 113 -0.32 -1.18 8.93
N PRO A 114 -0.22 -2.52 8.88
CA PRO A 114 -1.22 -3.39 9.48
C PRO A 114 -1.64 -2.90 10.87
N PHE A 115 -2.95 -2.79 11.08
CA PHE A 115 -3.53 -2.20 12.27
C PHE A 115 -4.90 -2.81 12.57
N ARG A 116 -5.32 -2.67 13.82
CA ARG A 116 -6.69 -2.93 14.27
C ARG A 116 -7.34 -1.65 14.78
N LYS A 117 -8.65 -1.54 14.64
CA LYS A 117 -9.43 -0.41 15.13
C LYS A 117 -10.86 -0.85 15.45
N ASP A 118 -11.26 -0.70 16.70
CA ASP A 118 -12.64 -0.97 17.10
C ASP A 118 -13.61 0.12 16.59
N PRO A 119 -14.87 -0.26 16.32
CA PRO A 119 -15.90 0.70 15.96
C PRO A 119 -16.21 1.62 17.15
N GLY A 120 -16.29 2.93 16.90
CA GLY A 120 -16.67 3.89 17.92
C GLY A 120 -16.18 5.32 17.65
N PRO A 121 -16.93 6.35 18.10
CA PRO A 121 -16.48 7.73 18.00
C PRO A 121 -15.15 7.92 18.73
N GLY A 122 -14.16 8.54 18.08
CA GLY A 122 -12.85 8.82 18.67
C GLY A 122 -11.89 7.63 18.76
N SER A 123 -12.31 6.42 18.36
CA SER A 123 -11.42 5.26 18.26
C SER A 123 -10.29 5.55 17.25
N ARG A 124 -9.06 5.20 17.64
CA ARG A 124 -7.85 5.41 16.83
C ARG A 124 -7.31 4.05 16.35
N PRO A 125 -6.74 3.98 15.14
CA PRO A 125 -5.96 2.82 14.72
C PRO A 125 -4.85 2.48 15.72
N VAL A 126 -4.77 1.19 16.05
CA VAL A 126 -3.69 0.58 16.84
C VAL A 126 -2.86 -0.28 15.89
N VAL A 127 -1.63 0.14 15.64
CA VAL A 127 -0.69 -0.57 14.76
C VAL A 127 -0.32 -1.92 15.39
N ASP A 128 -0.30 -2.98 14.59
CA ASP A 128 0.13 -4.29 15.05
C ASP A 128 1.61 -4.28 15.47
N ASP A 129 1.98 -5.09 16.46
CA ASP A 129 3.37 -5.21 16.91
C ASP A 129 4.24 -6.09 15.99
N GLY A 130 5.56 -5.98 16.13
CA GLY A 130 6.50 -6.87 15.45
C GLY A 130 6.48 -6.76 13.91
N LEU A 131 6.30 -5.54 13.40
CA LEU A 131 6.29 -5.24 11.97
C LEU A 131 7.66 -4.75 11.44
N GLN A 132 8.55 -4.32 12.34
CA GLN A 132 9.84 -3.75 11.97
C GLN A 132 10.74 -4.76 11.24
N GLY A 133 11.41 -4.30 10.18
CA GLY A 133 12.50 -5.07 9.54
C GLY A 133 12.05 -6.05 8.46
N PHE A 134 10.74 -6.22 8.25
CA PHE A 134 10.21 -7.12 7.22
C PHE A 134 10.11 -6.47 5.83
N ILE A 135 9.96 -5.14 5.75
CA ILE A 135 9.97 -4.40 4.48
C ILE A 135 11.38 -3.83 4.25
N SER A 136 12.25 -4.63 3.62
CA SER A 136 13.67 -4.32 3.43
C SER A 136 14.00 -3.56 2.15
N VAL A 137 13.06 -3.51 1.20
CA VAL A 137 13.23 -2.90 -0.13
C VAL A 137 13.08 -1.37 -0.07
N PRO A 138 13.62 -0.62 -1.04
CA PRO A 138 13.34 0.81 -1.18
C PRO A 138 11.83 1.10 -1.22
N CYS A 139 11.39 2.10 -0.45
CA CYS A 139 9.99 2.55 -0.45
C CYS A 139 9.87 4.05 -0.73
N LEU A 140 8.77 4.45 -1.34
CA LEU A 140 8.32 5.84 -1.35
C LEU A 140 7.00 5.93 -0.61
N HIS A 141 6.97 6.76 0.43
CA HIS A 141 5.74 7.11 1.14
C HIS A 141 5.29 8.48 0.63
N ILE A 142 4.03 8.58 0.26
CA ILE A 142 3.40 9.81 -0.20
C ILE A 142 2.25 10.09 0.76
N ALA A 143 2.25 11.25 1.41
CA ALA A 143 1.17 11.60 2.33
C ALA A 143 0.65 13.02 2.15
N GLY A 144 -0.64 13.20 2.40
CA GLY A 144 -1.28 14.50 2.45
C GLY A 144 -1.00 15.23 3.76
N ALA A 145 -0.48 16.45 3.67
CA ALA A 145 -0.23 17.31 4.83
C ALA A 145 -1.48 17.58 5.68
N LYS A 146 -2.67 17.41 5.10
CA LYS A 146 -3.97 17.60 5.77
C LYS A 146 -4.71 16.29 6.02
N ASP A 147 -4.04 15.15 5.80
CA ASP A 147 -4.64 13.84 6.05
C ASP A 147 -4.80 13.63 7.57
N PRO A 148 -6.02 13.36 8.09
CA PRO A 148 -6.21 13.05 9.50
C PRO A 148 -5.41 11.83 9.98
N LEU A 149 -4.97 10.97 9.05
CA LEU A 149 -4.18 9.76 9.30
C LEU A 149 -2.67 9.94 8.99
N PHE A 150 -2.19 11.17 8.78
CA PHE A 150 -0.80 11.46 8.41
C PHE A 150 0.24 10.81 9.34
N GLU A 151 -0.04 10.78 10.65
CA GLU A 151 0.83 10.14 11.65
C GLU A 151 1.05 8.64 11.38
N TYR A 152 0.08 7.97 10.77
CA TYR A 152 0.15 6.56 10.45
C TYR A 152 0.90 6.31 9.14
N SER A 153 0.88 7.25 8.19
CA SER A 153 1.82 7.22 7.07
C SER A 153 3.27 7.34 7.53
N LEU A 154 3.53 8.17 8.56
CA LEU A 154 4.84 8.20 9.23
C LEU A 154 5.15 6.89 9.97
N ALA A 155 4.16 6.27 10.62
CA ALA A 155 4.34 4.96 11.27
C ALA A 155 4.74 3.88 10.25
N LEU A 156 4.10 3.86 9.08
CA LEU A 156 4.45 2.95 7.98
C LEU A 156 5.87 3.22 7.46
N HIS A 157 6.28 4.48 7.33
CA HIS A 157 7.66 4.82 6.95
C HIS A 157 8.69 4.31 7.96
N ARG A 158 8.40 4.38 9.26
CA ARG A 158 9.32 3.96 10.32
C ARG A 158 9.59 2.46 10.33
N ILE A 159 8.61 1.63 9.94
CA ILE A 159 8.80 0.17 9.91
C ILE A 159 9.56 -0.33 8.68
N CYS A 160 9.68 0.50 7.64
CA CYS A 160 10.44 0.22 6.43
C CYS A 160 11.95 0.46 6.60
N ASN A 161 12.74 0.10 5.59
CA ASN A 161 14.19 0.31 5.58
C ASN A 161 14.58 1.80 5.63
N ALA A 162 15.06 2.25 6.79
CA ALA A 162 15.42 3.66 7.03
C ALA A 162 16.46 4.24 6.06
N ARG A 163 17.31 3.41 5.41
CA ARG A 163 18.33 3.90 4.46
C ARG A 163 17.77 4.12 3.06
N THR A 164 16.75 3.37 2.67
CA THR A 164 16.25 3.35 1.29
C THR A 164 14.82 3.85 1.15
N SER A 165 14.09 4.06 2.25
CA SER A 165 12.73 4.58 2.24
C SER A 165 12.70 6.11 2.31
N THR A 166 11.98 6.74 1.37
CA THR A 166 11.81 8.19 1.26
C THR A 166 10.37 8.62 1.51
N PHE A 167 10.18 9.89 1.87
CA PHE A 167 8.87 10.44 2.20
C PHE A 167 8.62 11.73 1.41
N ALA A 168 7.46 11.82 0.75
CA ALA A 168 7.00 12.98 0.01
C ALA A 168 5.67 13.48 0.59
N VAL A 169 5.55 14.78 0.83
CA VAL A 169 4.35 15.38 1.42
C VAL A 169 3.71 16.32 0.41
N HIS A 170 2.42 16.12 0.11
CA HIS A 170 1.63 17.00 -0.75
C HIS A 170 0.62 17.84 0.04
N GLY A 171 0.08 18.89 -0.55
CA GLY A 171 -0.77 19.88 0.17
C GLY A 171 -2.23 19.49 0.39
N LYS A 172 -2.67 18.32 -0.09
CA LYS A 172 -4.04 17.78 0.04
C LYS A 172 -4.26 16.98 1.34
N GLY A 173 -5.48 16.50 1.53
CA GLY A 173 -5.86 15.56 2.60
C GLY A 173 -5.67 14.10 2.19
N HIS A 174 -6.58 13.23 2.63
CA HIS A 174 -6.59 11.80 2.32
C HIS A 174 -7.06 11.52 0.88
N ASP A 175 -6.21 11.86 -0.10
CA ASP A 175 -6.56 11.85 -1.52
C ASP A 175 -5.32 11.57 -2.39
N VAL A 176 -5.51 11.14 -3.64
CA VAL A 176 -4.47 11.04 -4.66
C VAL A 176 -4.56 12.28 -5.56
N PRO A 177 -3.65 13.27 -5.41
CA PRO A 177 -3.79 14.55 -6.10
C PRO A 177 -3.73 14.43 -7.63
N GLY A 178 -4.70 15.06 -8.32
CA GLY A 178 -4.67 15.24 -9.78
C GLY A 178 -4.10 16.59 -10.24
N ASP A 179 -3.85 17.54 -9.33
CA ASP A 179 -3.36 18.87 -9.70
C ASP A 179 -1.85 18.88 -9.96
N ARG A 180 -1.43 19.72 -10.92
CA ARG A 180 -0.04 19.82 -11.41
C ARG A 180 0.97 19.96 -10.28
N LYS A 181 0.69 20.79 -9.27
CA LYS A 181 1.64 21.10 -8.19
C LYS A 181 1.91 19.85 -7.35
N ASN A 182 0.86 19.17 -6.90
CA ASN A 182 1.01 18.00 -6.05
C ASN A 182 1.49 16.77 -6.83
N VAL A 183 1.06 16.60 -8.09
CA VAL A 183 1.58 15.55 -8.98
C VAL A 183 3.10 15.71 -9.20
N ALA A 184 3.61 16.94 -9.34
CA ALA A 184 5.04 17.17 -9.50
C ALA A 184 5.87 16.71 -8.27
N ILE A 185 5.32 16.85 -7.06
CA ILE A 185 5.94 16.36 -5.82
C ILE A 185 6.01 14.83 -5.85
N MET A 186 4.89 14.17 -6.14
CA MET A 186 4.80 12.71 -6.22
C MET A 186 5.76 12.17 -7.28
N ALA A 187 5.74 12.74 -8.48
CA ALA A 187 6.60 12.32 -9.59
C ALA A 187 8.09 12.49 -9.27
N THR A 188 8.47 13.49 -8.47
CA THR A 188 9.86 13.66 -8.01
C THR A 188 10.26 12.54 -7.06
N GLY A 189 9.38 12.16 -6.14
CA GLY A 189 9.58 11.00 -5.27
C GLY A 189 9.73 9.71 -6.07
N VAL A 190 8.84 9.47 -7.05
CA VAL A 190 8.89 8.27 -7.89
C VAL A 190 10.20 8.19 -8.69
N ARG A 191 10.63 9.30 -9.31
CA ARG A 191 11.92 9.34 -10.03
C ARG A 191 13.10 9.01 -9.11
N LYS A 192 13.09 9.53 -7.88
CA LYS A 192 14.13 9.22 -6.89
C LYS A 192 14.11 7.73 -6.52
N LEU A 193 12.94 7.15 -6.28
CA LEU A 193 12.80 5.72 -6.01
C LEU A 193 13.36 4.88 -7.15
N CYS A 194 12.99 5.19 -8.41
CA CYS A 194 13.50 4.47 -9.58
C CYS A 194 15.03 4.52 -9.67
N SER A 195 15.67 5.64 -9.33
CA SER A 195 17.14 5.74 -9.33
C SER A 195 17.82 4.84 -8.30
N GLN A 196 17.12 4.46 -7.22
CA GLN A 196 17.63 3.56 -6.19
C GLN A 196 17.46 2.08 -6.56
N THR A 197 16.56 1.77 -7.49
CA THR A 197 16.19 0.39 -7.86
C THR A 197 16.83 -0.08 -9.16
N LEU A 198 17.44 0.81 -9.95
CA LEU A 198 18.07 0.53 -11.25
C LEU A 198 19.53 0.04 -11.16
N ILE A 199 20.00 -0.27 -9.96
CA ILE A 199 21.30 -0.91 -9.69
C ILE A 199 21.07 -2.41 -9.50
#